data_AF-A0A660YXE1-F1
#
_entry.id   AF-A0A660YXE1-F1
#
_cell.length_a   1.000
_cell.length_b   1.000
_cell.length_c   1.000
_cell.angle_alpha   90.00
_cell.angle_beta   90.00
_cell.angle_gamma   90.00
#
_symmetry.space_group_name_H-M   'P 1'
#
loop_
_entity.id
_entity.type
_entity.pdbx_description
1 polymer ?
#
loop_
_entity_poly.entity_id
_entity_poly.type
_entity_poly.pdbx_seq_one_letter_code
_entity_poly.pdbx_strand_id
1 'polypeptide(L)'
;MNQIDQGTIHYRDELVRKLIHLNSLSIPIIYYFISTQTAAIILGVLTAVALLLDIGRHFHPSIGSVFYKVFGFLLRKHEVDKKQKNLNGATYVLISALVGVLIFPKIIFITAFSILIISDSLAALIGRKFGRHKFLLKSLEGTLTFFVSACIVV
;
A
#
# COMPACT_ATOMS: atom_id res chain seq x y z
N MET A 1 14.15 -26.36 -10.12
CA MET A 1 12.95 -25.53 -9.89
C MET A 1 13.41 -24.12 -9.58
N ASN A 2 13.18 -23.19 -10.51
CA ASN A 2 13.74 -21.84 -10.45
C ASN A 2 13.15 -21.07 -9.26
N GLN A 3 14.03 -20.55 -8.41
CA GLN A 3 13.72 -19.62 -7.32
C GLN A 3 13.21 -18.30 -7.93
N ILE A 4 11.96 -18.29 -8.35
CA ILE A 4 11.20 -17.05 -8.49
C ILE A 4 11.03 -16.57 -7.05
N ASP A 5 11.62 -15.40 -6.75
CA ASP A 5 11.55 -14.65 -5.49
C ASP A 5 10.61 -15.34 -4.49
N GLN A 6 11.17 -16.20 -3.62
CA GLN A 6 10.44 -16.68 -2.45
C GLN A 6 10.24 -15.45 -1.59
N GLY A 7 9.23 -14.65 -1.95
CA GLY A 7 8.92 -13.43 -1.27
C GLY A 7 8.83 -13.79 0.20
N THR A 8 9.57 -13.04 1.02
CA THR A 8 9.91 -13.35 2.42
C THR A 8 8.71 -13.41 3.38
N ILE A 9 7.50 -13.47 2.83
CA ILE A 9 6.18 -13.32 3.43
C ILE A 9 5.29 -14.46 2.89
N HIS A 10 4.62 -15.19 3.79
CA HIS A 10 3.71 -16.25 3.38
C HIS A 10 2.52 -15.71 2.57
N TYR A 11 1.99 -16.54 1.67
CA TYR A 11 0.87 -16.14 0.80
C TYR A 11 -0.37 -15.66 1.59
N ARG A 12 -0.65 -16.29 2.74
CA ARG A 12 -1.75 -15.87 3.63
C ARG A 12 -1.55 -14.45 4.16
N ASP A 13 -0.32 -14.11 4.58
CA ASP A 13 -0.01 -12.78 5.10
C ASP A 13 -0.08 -11.73 3.98
N GLU A 14 0.37 -12.08 2.77
CA GLU A 14 0.23 -11.20 1.60
C GLU A 14 -1.25 -10.97 1.26
N LEU A 15 -2.10 -12.01 1.32
CA LEU A 15 -3.55 -11.86 1.14
C LEU A 15 -4.14 -10.85 2.14
N VAL A 16 -3.85 -10.99 3.43
CA VAL A 16 -4.32 -10.06 4.46
C VAL A 16 -3.84 -8.63 4.18
N ARG A 17 -2.55 -8.47 3.84
CA ARG A 17 -1.99 -7.16 3.49
C ARG A 17 -2.68 -6.55 2.27
N LYS A 18 -2.99 -7.34 1.24
CA LYS A 18 -3.70 -6.85 0.05
C LYS A 18 -5.16 -6.53 0.32
N LEU A 19 -5.84 -7.27 1.19
CA LEU A 19 -7.19 -6.91 1.66
C LEU A 19 -7.19 -5.55 2.37
N ILE A 20 -6.19 -5.29 3.22
CA ILE A 20 -6.03 -4.00 3.89
C ILE A 20 -5.69 -2.90 2.87
N HIS A 21 -4.84 -3.20 1.89
CA HIS A 21 -4.52 -2.26 0.82
C HIS A 21 -5.75 -1.91 -0.03
N LEU A 22 -6.63 -2.88 -0.32
CA LEU A 22 -7.89 -2.65 -1.04
C LEU A 22 -8.82 -1.68 -0.29
N ASN A 23 -8.80 -1.62 1.05
CA ASN A 23 -9.55 -0.59 1.78
C ASN A 23 -9.13 0.84 1.43
N SER A 24 -7.91 1.03 0.91
CA SER A 24 -7.44 2.34 0.44
C SER A 24 -8.19 2.81 -0.81
N LEU A 25 -8.99 1.94 -1.47
CA LEU A 25 -9.86 2.32 -2.59
C LEU A 25 -10.97 3.28 -2.13
N SER A 26 -11.28 3.30 -0.83
CA SER A 26 -12.16 4.31 -0.24
C SER A 26 -11.66 5.74 -0.50
N ILE A 27 -10.34 5.97 -0.62
CA ILE A 27 -9.76 7.30 -0.85
C ILE A 27 -10.21 7.88 -2.20
N PRO A 28 -9.91 7.26 -3.37
CA PRO A 28 -10.35 7.79 -4.65
C PRO A 28 -11.87 7.80 -4.79
N ILE A 29 -12.59 6.82 -4.21
CA ILE A 29 -14.05 6.78 -4.22
C ILE A 29 -14.64 7.98 -3.47
N ILE A 30 -14.24 8.21 -2.22
CA ILE A 30 -14.74 9.34 -1.44
C ILE A 30 -14.32 10.65 -2.09
N TYR A 31 -13.07 10.75 -2.55
CA TYR A 31 -12.55 11.95 -3.21
C TYR A 31 -13.40 12.32 -4.43
N TYR A 32 -13.88 11.35 -5.21
CA TYR A 32 -14.80 11.62 -6.34
C TYR A 32 -15.97 12.53 -5.94
N PHE A 33 -16.56 12.32 -4.77
CA PHE A 33 -17.75 13.03 -4.29
C PHE A 33 -17.48 14.35 -3.56
N ILE A 34 -16.25 14.64 -3.15
CA ILE A 34 -15.91 15.84 -2.36
C ILE A 34 -14.95 16.77 -3.09
N SER A 35 -14.82 18.02 -2.63
CA SER A 35 -13.86 18.96 -3.22
C SER A 35 -12.41 18.57 -2.90
N THR A 36 -11.46 19.03 -3.72
CA THR A 36 -10.01 18.87 -3.47
C THR A 36 -9.60 19.47 -2.14
N GLN A 37 -10.17 20.61 -1.76
CA GLN A 37 -9.89 21.23 -0.46
C GLN A 37 -10.34 20.33 0.70
N THR A 38 -11.56 19.81 0.66
CA THR A 38 -12.08 18.92 1.71
C THR A 38 -11.26 17.63 1.79
N ALA A 39 -10.94 17.01 0.64
CA ALA A 39 -10.11 15.81 0.59
C ALA A 39 -8.70 16.06 1.15
N ALA A 40 -8.07 17.18 0.78
CA ALA A 40 -6.74 17.55 1.28
C ALA A 40 -6.72 17.78 2.79
N ILE A 41 -7.76 18.40 3.37
CA ILE A 41 -7.87 18.58 4.83
C ILE A 41 -7.99 17.22 5.52
N ILE A 42 -8.91 16.36 5.07
CA ILE A 42 -9.12 15.04 5.66
C ILE A 42 -7.85 14.20 5.57
N LEU A 43 -7.26 14.09 4.37
CA LEU A 43 -6.02 13.34 4.16
C LEU A 43 -4.86 13.95 4.93
N GLY A 44 -4.79 15.28 5.06
CA GLY A 44 -3.77 15.98 5.85
C GLY A 44 -3.82 15.58 7.32
N VAL A 45 -5.01 15.61 7.94
CA VAL A 45 -5.21 15.17 9.32
C VAL A 45 -4.87 13.69 9.49
N LEU A 46 -5.38 12.81 8.62
CA LEU A 46 -5.09 11.37 8.68
C LEU A 46 -3.60 11.08 8.52
N THR A 47 -2.92 11.76 7.60
CA THR A 47 -1.48 11.63 7.37
C THR A 47 -0.68 12.09 8.58
N ALA A 48 -1.04 13.22 9.18
CA ALA A 48 -0.38 13.72 10.39
C ALA A 48 -0.52 12.74 11.56
N VAL A 49 -1.72 12.20 11.80
CA VAL A 49 -1.96 11.18 12.83
C VAL A 49 -1.14 9.92 12.55
N ALA A 50 -1.16 9.42 11.30
CA ALA A 50 -0.38 8.24 10.92
C ALA A 50 1.12 8.45 11.14
N LEU A 51 1.67 9.59 10.70
CA LEU A 51 3.07 9.96 10.93
C LEU A 51 3.42 10.02 12.41
N LEU A 52 2.59 10.66 13.24
CA LEU A 52 2.85 10.76 14.67
C LEU A 52 2.90 9.39 15.35
N LEU A 53 1.99 8.48 15.01
CA LEU A 53 1.99 7.11 15.54
C LEU A 53 3.18 6.29 15.03
N ASP A 54 3.47 6.39 13.73
CA ASP A 54 4.48 5.58 13.03
C ASP A 54 5.92 6.05 13.33
N ILE A 55 6.10 7.33 13.64
CA ILE A 55 7.34 7.88 14.19
C ILE A 55 7.39 7.59 15.69
N GLY A 56 6.30 7.85 16.43
CA GLY A 56 6.23 7.69 17.89
C GLY A 56 6.58 6.28 18.37
N ARG A 57 6.21 5.23 17.61
CA ARG A 57 6.59 3.83 17.93
C ARG A 57 8.12 3.61 17.98
N HIS A 58 8.91 4.43 17.29
CA HIS A 58 10.37 4.32 17.25
C HIS A 58 11.06 5.08 18.38
N PHE A 59 10.39 6.04 19.03
CA PHE A 59 10.96 6.89 20.07
C PHE A 59 10.45 6.56 21.47
N HIS A 60 9.22 6.04 21.59
CA HIS A 60 8.64 5.73 22.89
C HIS A 60 8.31 4.22 23.03
N PRO A 61 9.00 3.48 23.92
CA PRO A 61 8.82 2.03 24.06
C PRO A 61 7.38 1.60 24.35
N SER A 62 6.61 2.39 25.10
CA SER A 62 5.21 2.10 25.43
C SER A 62 4.27 2.25 24.22
N ILE A 63 4.51 3.25 23.36
CA ILE A 63 3.74 3.42 22.12
C ILE A 63 4.13 2.29 21.15
N GLY A 64 5.43 1.99 21.05
CA GLY A 64 5.94 0.89 20.25
C GLY A 64 5.33 -0.45 20.67
N SER A 65 5.29 -0.78 21.96
CA SER A 65 4.77 -2.06 22.43
C SER A 65 3.28 -2.25 22.10
N VAL A 66 2.44 -1.22 22.28
CA VAL A 66 1.04 -1.26 21.86
C VAL A 66 0.92 -1.37 20.34
N PHE A 67 1.69 -0.56 19.60
CA PHE A 67 1.68 -0.58 18.14
C PHE A 67 2.03 -1.96 17.58
N TYR A 68 3.13 -2.57 18.02
CA TYR A 68 3.55 -3.88 17.54
C TYR A 68 2.63 -5.00 18.03
N LYS A 69 1.99 -4.87 19.20
CA LYS A 69 0.99 -5.84 19.66
C LYS A 69 -0.26 -5.83 18.77
N VAL A 70 -0.71 -4.66 18.32
CA VAL A 70 -1.92 -4.50 17.50
C VAL A 70 -1.64 -4.72 16.03
N PHE A 71 -0.58 -4.12 15.49
CA PHE A 71 -0.30 -4.07 14.04
C PHE A 71 0.93 -4.89 13.62
N GLY A 72 1.70 -5.47 14.56
CA GLY A 72 2.96 -6.15 14.25
C GLY A 72 2.80 -7.32 13.28
N PHE A 73 1.67 -8.03 13.35
CA PHE A 73 1.36 -9.14 12.43
C PHE A 73 1.20 -8.69 10.98
N LEU A 74 0.97 -7.40 10.73
CA LEU A 74 0.80 -6.83 9.40
C LEU A 74 2.10 -6.33 8.79
N LEU A 75 3.14 -6.08 9.59
CA LEU A 75 4.35 -5.40 9.15
C LEU A 75 5.34 -6.36 8.46
N ARG A 76 6.09 -5.87 7.47
CA ARG A 76 7.21 -6.62 6.89
C ARG A 76 8.39 -6.61 7.85
N LYS A 77 9.28 -7.60 7.75
CA LYS A 77 10.50 -7.69 8.57
C LYS A 77 11.33 -6.40 8.57
N HIS A 78 11.41 -5.69 7.44
CA HIS A 78 12.13 -4.41 7.34
C HIS A 78 11.33 -3.20 7.88
N GLU A 79 10.01 -3.31 8.04
CA GLU A 79 9.16 -2.28 8.67
C GLU A 79 9.19 -2.38 10.21
N VAL A 80 9.75 -3.47 10.76
CA VAL A 80 9.94 -3.75 12.20
C VAL A 80 11.40 -3.57 12.63
N ASP A 81 12.31 -3.32 11.68
CA ASP A 81 13.73 -3.16 11.98
C ASP A 81 13.96 -1.93 12.87
N LYS A 82 14.51 -2.13 14.07
CA LYS A 82 14.83 -1.04 15.00
C LYS A 82 16.02 -0.20 14.53
N LYS A 83 16.85 -0.72 13.62
CA LYS A 83 17.99 0.00 13.03
C LYS A 83 17.55 0.91 11.88
N GLN A 84 16.56 0.49 11.10
CA GLN A 84 16.00 1.29 10.01
C GLN A 84 14.59 1.79 10.39
N LYS A 85 14.47 3.07 10.72
CA LYS A 85 13.19 3.72 11.10
C LYS A 85 12.26 3.92 9.89
N ASN A 86 11.87 2.83 9.25
CA ASN A 86 10.98 2.85 8.10
C ASN A 86 9.55 3.19 8.54
N LEU A 87 8.87 3.98 7.70
CA LEU A 87 7.43 4.16 7.79
C LEU A 87 6.74 2.87 7.34
N ASN A 88 5.57 2.60 7.90
CA ASN A 88 4.72 1.50 7.48
C ASN A 88 4.00 1.83 6.16
N GLY A 89 3.50 0.78 5.49
CA GLY A 89 2.83 0.93 4.19
C GLY A 89 1.59 1.83 4.21
N ALA A 90 0.81 1.84 5.29
CA ALA A 90 -0.38 2.68 5.39
C ALA A 90 -0.01 4.18 5.47
N THR A 91 1.05 4.52 6.20
CA THR A 91 1.59 5.88 6.25
C THR A 91 2.04 6.33 4.87
N TYR A 92 2.75 5.49 4.12
CA TYR A 92 3.15 5.81 2.74
C TYR A 92 1.94 6.01 1.82
N VAL A 93 0.88 5.19 1.94
CA VAL A 93 -0.35 5.34 1.16
C VAL A 93 -1.02 6.68 1.44
N LEU A 94 -1.13 7.08 2.71
CA LEU A 94 -1.73 8.36 3.10
C LEU A 94 -0.91 9.56 2.60
N ILE A 95 0.43 9.51 2.72
CA ILE A 95 1.32 10.53 2.17
C ILE A 95 1.14 10.62 0.65
N SER A 96 1.14 9.49 -0.04
CA SER A 96 0.97 9.42 -1.50
C SER A 96 -0.39 9.97 -1.92
N ALA A 97 -1.45 9.67 -1.17
CA ALA A 97 -2.79 10.20 -1.40
C ALA A 97 -2.84 11.72 -1.23
N LEU A 98 -2.32 12.24 -0.13
CA LEU A 98 -2.29 13.68 0.16
C LEU A 98 -1.52 14.44 -0.93
N VAL A 99 -0.30 14.00 -1.22
CA VAL A 99 0.53 14.61 -2.27
C VAL A 99 -0.16 14.51 -3.63
N GLY A 100 -0.76 13.36 -3.94
CA GLY A 100 -1.43 13.15 -5.20
C GLY A 100 -2.65 14.05 -5.40
N VAL A 101 -3.48 14.23 -4.36
CA VAL A 101 -4.64 15.13 -4.39
C VAL A 101 -4.23 16.60 -4.56
N LEU A 102 -3.09 16.99 -4.01
CA LEU A 102 -2.58 18.36 -4.09
C LEU A 102 -1.94 18.70 -5.44
N ILE A 103 -1.30 17.72 -6.10
CA ILE A 103 -0.50 17.95 -7.31
C ILE A 103 -1.29 17.64 -8.59
N PHE A 104 -2.10 16.57 -8.59
CA PHE A 104 -2.71 16.07 -9.81
C PHE A 104 -4.17 16.53 -9.97
N PRO A 105 -4.62 16.74 -11.23
CA PRO A 105 -6.02 16.86 -11.54
C PRO A 105 -6.83 15.69 -10.98
N LYS A 106 -8.02 15.99 -10.47
CA LYS A 106 -8.88 15.03 -9.76
C LYS A 106 -9.05 13.70 -10.50
N ILE A 107 -9.34 13.75 -11.79
CA ILE A 107 -9.53 12.56 -12.62
C ILE A 107 -8.25 11.72 -12.73
N ILE A 108 -7.09 12.37 -12.92
CA ILE A 108 -5.79 11.69 -13.05
C ILE A 108 -5.46 10.98 -11.74
N PHE A 109 -5.66 11.66 -10.60
CA PHE A 109 -5.46 11.04 -9.30
C PHE A 109 -6.37 9.83 -9.09
N ILE A 110 -7.68 9.98 -9.32
CA ILE A 110 -8.66 8.90 -9.08
C ILE A 110 -8.32 7.67 -9.92
N THR A 111 -8.02 7.84 -11.20
CA THR A 111 -7.64 6.73 -12.09
C THR A 111 -6.33 6.10 -11.67
N ALA A 112 -5.26 6.88 -11.51
CA ALA A 112 -3.93 6.35 -11.19
C ALA A 112 -3.89 5.67 -9.81
N PHE A 113 -4.58 6.24 -8.81
CA PHE A 113 -4.63 5.67 -7.47
C PHE A 113 -5.48 4.39 -7.42
N SER A 114 -6.55 4.32 -8.22
CA SER A 114 -7.35 3.09 -8.37
C SER A 114 -6.55 1.98 -9.05
N ILE A 115 -5.79 2.30 -10.11
CA ILE A 115 -4.86 1.35 -10.75
C ILE A 115 -3.83 0.87 -9.73
N LEU A 116 -3.20 1.79 -8.98
CA LEU A 116 -2.23 1.44 -7.94
C LEU A 116 -2.81 0.41 -6.97
N ILE A 117 -4.03 0.62 -6.48
CA ILE A 117 -4.61 -0.27 -5.46
C ILE A 117 -5.06 -1.61 -6.06
N ILE A 118 -5.79 -1.59 -7.17
CA ILE A 118 -6.40 -2.78 -7.77
C ILE A 118 -5.32 -3.61 -8.48
N SER A 119 -4.61 -2.99 -9.42
CA SER A 119 -3.66 -3.68 -10.29
C SER A 119 -2.44 -4.18 -9.53
N ASP A 120 -1.89 -3.42 -8.57
CA ASP A 120 -0.77 -3.90 -7.73
C ASP A 120 -1.21 -5.08 -6.84
N SER A 121 -2.44 -5.04 -6.31
CA SER A 121 -2.98 -6.15 -5.52
C SER A 121 -3.13 -7.42 -6.33
N LEU A 122 -3.75 -7.32 -7.51
CA LEU A 122 -3.93 -8.47 -8.41
C LEU A 122 -2.59 -9.02 -8.89
N ALA A 123 -1.67 -8.15 -9.31
CA ALA A 123 -0.34 -8.52 -9.76
C ALA A 123 0.46 -9.26 -8.68
N ALA A 124 0.40 -8.80 -7.42
CA ALA A 124 1.08 -9.46 -6.31
C ALA A 124 0.48 -10.84 -5.99
N LEU A 125 -0.85 -10.96 -5.97
CA LEU A 125 -1.53 -12.22 -5.62
C LEU A 125 -1.36 -13.27 -6.72
N ILE A 126 -1.64 -12.91 -7.98
CA ILE A 126 -1.49 -13.81 -9.12
C ILE A 126 -0.01 -14.12 -9.35
N GLY A 127 0.84 -13.11 -9.31
CA GLY A 127 2.28 -13.27 -9.51
C GLY A 127 2.95 -14.18 -8.48
N ARG A 128 2.50 -14.19 -7.23
CA ARG A 128 3.01 -15.10 -6.19
C ARG A 128 2.40 -16.50 -6.24
N LYS A 129 1.12 -16.62 -6.60
CA LYS A 129 0.41 -17.92 -6.61
C LYS A 129 0.69 -18.72 -7.89
N PHE A 130 0.76 -18.04 -9.02
CA PHE A 130 0.82 -18.66 -10.34
C PHE A 130 2.07 -18.27 -11.15
N GLY A 131 2.92 -17.39 -10.62
CA GLY A 131 4.15 -16.97 -11.30
C GLY A 131 5.07 -18.16 -11.58
N ARG A 132 5.32 -18.43 -12.86
CA ARG A 132 6.23 -19.48 -13.34
C ARG A 132 7.34 -18.92 -14.22
N HIS A 133 7.09 -17.78 -14.85
CA HIS A 133 8.05 -17.15 -15.76
C HIS A 133 8.62 -15.90 -15.12
N LYS A 134 9.95 -15.82 -15.04
CA LYS A 134 10.63 -14.64 -14.50
C LYS A 134 10.65 -13.52 -15.55
N PHE A 135 10.28 -12.32 -15.12
CA PHE A 135 10.41 -11.08 -15.86
C PHE A 135 11.09 -10.04 -14.97
N LEU A 136 12.36 -9.75 -15.25
CA LEU A 136 13.24 -8.97 -14.36
C LEU A 136 13.26 -9.54 -12.93
N LEU A 137 12.87 -8.74 -11.93
CA LEU A 137 12.80 -9.12 -10.52
C LEU A 137 11.41 -9.61 -10.10
N LYS A 138 10.48 -9.80 -11.05
CA LYS A 138 9.08 -10.20 -10.81
C LYS A 138 8.68 -11.35 -11.75
N SER A 139 7.44 -11.80 -11.65
CA SER A 139 6.89 -12.79 -12.57
C SER A 139 6.18 -12.12 -13.75
N LEU A 140 6.31 -12.70 -14.93
CA LEU A 140 5.64 -12.25 -16.15
C LEU A 140 4.12 -12.27 -15.96
N GLU A 141 3.59 -13.28 -15.28
CA GLU A 141 2.17 -13.43 -14.97
C GLU A 141 1.67 -12.26 -14.10
N GLY A 142 2.46 -11.85 -13.10
CA GLY A 142 2.15 -10.68 -12.28
C GLY A 142 2.16 -9.39 -13.11
N THR A 143 3.17 -9.20 -13.95
CA THR A 143 3.28 -8.02 -14.84
C THR A 143 2.11 -7.94 -15.84
N LEU A 144 1.76 -9.05 -16.49
CA LEU A 144 0.61 -9.10 -17.42
C LEU A 144 -0.71 -8.85 -16.67
N THR A 145 -0.85 -9.41 -15.47
CA THR A 145 -2.03 -9.16 -14.61
C THR A 145 -2.15 -7.67 -14.29
N PHE A 146 -1.06 -7.00 -13.92
CA PHE A 146 -1.05 -5.56 -13.67
C PHE A 146 -1.55 -4.81 -14.91
N PHE A 147 -0.96 -5.07 -16.07
CA PHE A 147 -1.29 -4.37 -17.30
C PHE A 147 -2.76 -4.54 -17.70
N VAL A 148 -3.25 -5.79 -17.75
CA VAL A 148 -4.64 -6.09 -18.12
C VAL A 148 -5.62 -5.46 -17.15
N SER A 149 -5.39 -5.60 -15.84
CA SER A 149 -6.27 -4.99 -14.84
C SER A 149 -6.24 -3.47 -14.87
N ALA A 150 -5.09 -2.85 -15.16
CA ALA A 150 -4.99 -1.40 -15.32
C ALA A 150 -5.84 -0.91 -16.49
N CYS A 151 -5.81 -1.62 -17.63
CA CYS A 151 -6.66 -1.32 -18.78
C CYS A 151 -8.16 -1.45 -18.48
N ILE A 152 -8.56 -2.31 -17.54
CA ILE A 152 -9.97 -2.47 -17.12
C ILE A 152 -10.42 -1.33 -16.21
N VAL A 153 -9.49 -0.75 -15.43
CA VAL A 153 -9.79 0.35 -14.50
C VAL A 153 -9.97 1.70 -15.22
N VAL A 154 -9.28 1.91 -16.33
CA VAL A 154 -9.38 3.11 -17.19
C VAL A 154 -10.69 3.09 -17.98
#